data_AF-L9MXH7-F1
#
_entry.id   AF-L9MXH7-F1
#
_cell.length_a   1.000
_cell.length_b   1.000
_cell.length_c   1.000
_cell.angle_alpha   90.00
_cell.angle_beta   90.00
_cell.angle_gamma   90.00
#
_symmetry.space_group_name_H-M   'P 1'
#
loop_
_entity.id
_entity.type
_entity.pdbx_description
1 polymer ?
#
loop_
_entity_poly.entity_id
_entity_poly.type
_entity_poly.pdbx_seq_one_letter_code
_entity_poly.pdbx_strand_id
1 'polypeptide(L)'
;MQKFLLIVLITLSGCTTNNNKNAQFEVERLNYIAGCSESGEFDENTCKCSFDYLVENFKTDFYKDPEVLDETNKKYSEFVVYSKKAYQLCTKK
;
A
#
# COMPACT_ATOMS: atom_id res chain seq x y z
N MET A 1 51.09 9.63 14.74
CA MET A 1 50.41 10.95 14.86
C MET A 1 49.04 10.83 14.24
N GLN A 2 48.03 10.97 15.09
CA GLN A 2 46.61 10.84 14.80
C GLN A 2 46.13 12.09 14.07
N LYS A 3 45.55 11.95 12.88
CA LYS A 3 44.85 13.04 12.19
C LYS A 3 43.38 12.65 12.03
N PHE A 4 42.58 13.09 13.01
CA PHE A 4 41.14 13.27 12.85
C PHE A 4 40.91 14.28 11.73
N LEU A 5 40.04 13.97 10.77
CA LEU A 5 39.50 14.99 9.88
C LEU A 5 38.04 14.70 9.53
N LEU A 6 37.17 15.40 10.27
CA LEU A 6 35.91 16.01 9.86
C LEU A 6 34.86 15.12 9.16
N ILE A 7 33.98 14.59 10.00
CA ILE A 7 32.59 14.26 9.66
C ILE A 7 31.90 15.56 9.21
N VAL A 8 31.66 15.71 7.92
CA VAL A 8 30.71 16.69 7.40
C VAL A 8 29.32 16.05 7.49
N LEU A 9 28.65 16.28 8.62
CA LEU A 9 27.21 16.07 8.77
C LEU A 9 26.50 17.06 7.86
N ILE A 10 26.14 16.61 6.65
CA ILE A 10 25.15 17.29 5.83
C ILE A 10 23.81 17.04 6.50
N THR A 11 23.39 17.96 7.38
CA THR A 11 22.03 18.01 7.89
C THR A 11 21.12 18.37 6.73
N LEU A 12 20.53 17.34 6.09
CA LEU A 12 19.37 17.50 5.20
C LEU A 12 18.17 17.95 6.06
N SER A 13 18.12 19.24 6.36
CA SER A 13 16.91 19.88 6.88
C SER A 13 16.34 20.76 5.79
N GLY A 14 15.33 20.26 5.08
CA GLY A 14 14.53 21.10 4.19
C GLY A 14 13.70 20.35 3.15
N CYS A 15 12.41 20.20 3.47
CA CYS A 15 11.29 19.97 2.54
C CYS A 15 11.13 18.59 1.88
N THR A 16 10.31 17.72 2.47
CA THR A 16 9.53 16.72 1.70
C THR A 16 8.31 16.16 2.44
N THR A 17 7.47 17.01 3.05
CA THR A 17 6.24 16.49 3.70
C THR A 17 5.19 16.02 2.67
N ASN A 18 5.28 16.44 1.40
CA ASN A 18 4.30 16.06 0.36
C ASN A 18 4.76 14.89 -0.54
N ASN A 19 6.03 14.85 -0.98
CA ASN A 19 6.55 13.72 -1.76
C ASN A 19 6.58 12.40 -0.98
N ASN A 20 6.75 12.46 0.35
CA ASN A 20 6.87 11.26 1.16
C ASN A 20 5.56 10.45 1.18
N LYS A 21 4.39 11.11 1.21
CA LYS A 21 3.09 10.43 1.21
C LYS A 21 2.81 9.71 -0.11
N ASN A 22 3.12 10.34 -1.24
CA ASN A 22 2.94 9.71 -2.56
C ASN A 22 3.94 8.56 -2.78
N ALA A 23 5.19 8.73 -2.36
CA ALA A 23 6.18 7.65 -2.43
C ALA A 23 5.77 6.45 -1.56
N GLN A 24 5.27 6.71 -0.35
CA GLN A 24 4.78 5.66 0.54
C GLN A 24 3.59 4.91 -0.07
N PHE A 25 2.61 5.65 -0.62
CA PHE A 25 1.46 5.05 -1.31
C PHE A 25 1.87 4.14 -2.48
N GLU A 26 2.83 4.57 -3.31
CA GLU A 26 3.31 3.74 -4.42
C GLU A 26 4.03 2.47 -3.95
N VAL A 27 4.85 2.56 -2.89
CA VAL A 27 5.47 1.37 -2.29
C VAL A 27 4.41 0.38 -1.81
N GLU A 28 3.32 0.89 -1.25
CA GLU A 28 2.26 0.05 -0.69
C GLU A 28 1.37 -0.58 -1.75
N ARG A 29 1.11 0.17 -2.83
CA ARG A 29 0.52 -0.37 -4.06
C ARG A 29 1.36 -1.51 -4.61
N LEU A 30 2.68 -1.32 -4.72
CA LEU A 30 3.59 -2.36 -5.21
C LEU A 30 3.62 -3.59 -4.30
N ASN A 31 3.68 -3.40 -2.98
CA ASN A 31 3.67 -4.51 -2.02
C ASN A 31 2.36 -5.30 -2.08
N TYR A 32 1.22 -4.62 -2.21
CA TYR A 32 -0.07 -5.29 -2.37
C TYR A 32 -0.10 -6.10 -3.67
N ILE A 33 0.33 -5.52 -4.79
CA ILE A 33 0.34 -6.19 -6.09
C ILE A 33 1.29 -7.40 -6.07
N ALA A 34 2.47 -7.25 -5.48
CA ALA A 34 3.44 -8.33 -5.32
C ALA A 34 2.85 -9.45 -4.47
N GLY A 35 2.35 -9.18 -3.26
CA GLY A 35 1.76 -10.21 -2.41
C GLY A 35 0.54 -10.89 -3.02
N CYS A 36 -0.30 -10.13 -3.73
CA CYS A 36 -1.46 -10.66 -4.45
C CYS A 36 -1.04 -11.58 -5.61
N SER A 37 -0.04 -11.18 -6.41
CA SER A 37 0.41 -11.96 -7.57
C SER A 37 1.32 -13.15 -7.21
N GLU A 38 2.12 -13.03 -6.15
CA GLU A 38 2.97 -14.10 -5.62
C GLU A 38 2.16 -15.27 -5.05
N SER A 39 0.89 -15.04 -4.67
CA SER A 39 -0.02 -16.12 -4.29
C SER A 39 -0.29 -17.12 -5.43
N GLY A 40 -0.05 -16.71 -6.68
CA GLY A 40 -0.36 -17.49 -7.89
C GLY A 40 -1.85 -17.56 -8.22
N GLU A 41 -2.71 -16.94 -7.41
CA GLU A 41 -4.16 -16.94 -7.62
C GLU A 41 -4.59 -15.91 -8.68
N PHE A 42 -3.87 -14.79 -8.78
CA PHE A 42 -4.20 -13.67 -9.68
C PHE A 42 -2.97 -13.14 -10.41
N ASP A 43 -3.16 -12.67 -11.64
CA ASP A 43 -2.11 -11.96 -12.36
C ASP A 43 -1.93 -10.51 -11.85
N GLU A 44 -0.80 -9.90 -12.20
CA GLU A 44 -0.45 -8.54 -11.78
C GLU A 44 -1.52 -7.51 -12.16
N ASN A 45 -2.16 -7.67 -13.33
CA ASN A 45 -3.20 -6.76 -13.83
C ASN A 45 -4.47 -6.83 -12.98
N THR A 46 -4.87 -8.04 -12.59
CA THR A 46 -6.02 -8.29 -11.72
C THR A 46 -5.77 -7.73 -10.32
N CYS A 47 -4.56 -7.92 -9.79
CA CYS A 47 -4.14 -7.38 -8.52
C CYS A 47 -4.11 -5.84 -8.52
N LYS A 48 -3.57 -5.23 -9.58
CA LYS A 48 -3.56 -3.77 -9.77
C LYS A 48 -4.99 -3.22 -9.84
N CYS A 49 -5.85 -3.82 -10.65
CA CYS A 49 -7.25 -3.43 -10.76
C CYS A 49 -7.96 -3.51 -9.41
N SER A 50 -7.69 -4.57 -8.63
CA SER A 50 -8.32 -4.76 -7.32
C SER A 50 -7.88 -3.70 -6.32
N PHE A 51 -6.58 -3.37 -6.30
CA PHE A 51 -6.05 -2.28 -5.48
C PHE A 51 -6.69 -0.93 -5.85
N ASP A 52 -6.73 -0.59 -7.14
CA ASP A 52 -7.30 0.67 -7.63
C ASP A 52 -8.78 0.79 -7.20
N TYR A 53 -9.55 -0.29 -7.31
CA TYR A 53 -10.95 -0.35 -6.86
C TYR A 53 -11.10 -0.14 -5.34
N LEU A 54 -10.24 -0.79 -4.54
CA LEU A 54 -10.28 -0.68 -3.09
C LEU A 54 -9.93 0.75 -2.63
N VAL A 55 -8.96 1.39 -3.25
CA VAL A 55 -8.62 2.80 -2.96
C VAL A 55 -9.80 3.72 -3.27
N GLU A 56 -10.50 3.51 -4.39
CA GLU A 56 -11.65 4.32 -4.79
C GLU A 56 -12.86 4.14 -3.85
N ASN A 57 -13.13 2.90 -3.41
CA ASN A 57 -14.38 2.56 -2.71
C ASN A 57 -14.25 2.45 -1.19
N PHE A 58 -13.04 2.24 -0.67
CA PHE A 58 -12.81 1.89 0.74
C PHE A 58 -11.82 2.83 1.46
N LYS A 59 -11.34 3.87 0.77
CA LYS A 59 -10.35 4.89 1.15
C LYS A 59 -8.89 4.50 0.92
N THR A 60 -8.09 5.49 0.52
CA THR A 60 -6.63 5.44 0.56
C THR A 60 -6.18 5.09 1.98
N ASP A 61 -5.27 4.12 2.13
CA ASP A 61 -4.76 3.57 3.40
C ASP A 61 -5.58 2.48 4.12
N PHE A 62 -6.57 1.87 3.47
CA PHE A 62 -7.35 0.78 4.09
C PHE A 62 -6.50 -0.37 4.67
N TYR A 63 -5.38 -0.68 4.04
CA TYR A 63 -4.45 -1.75 4.44
C TYR A 63 -3.58 -1.37 5.66
N LYS A 64 -3.64 -0.11 6.11
CA LYS A 64 -3.03 0.37 7.37
C LYS A 64 -4.05 0.54 8.49
N ASP A 65 -5.34 0.49 8.18
CA ASP A 65 -6.38 0.69 9.18
C ASP A 65 -6.42 -0.57 10.08
N PRO A 66 -6.03 -0.49 11.36
CA PRO A 66 -6.03 -1.66 12.24
C PRO A 66 -7.43 -2.25 12.42
N GLU A 67 -8.49 -1.45 12.25
CA GLU A 67 -9.87 -1.93 12.27
C GLU A 67 -10.22 -2.78 11.03
N VAL A 68 -9.47 -2.65 9.94
CA VAL A 68 -9.58 -3.50 8.75
C VAL A 68 -8.78 -4.79 8.90
N LEU A 69 -7.87 -4.86 9.88
CA LEU A 69 -7.09 -6.06 10.21
C LEU A 69 -7.71 -6.87 11.35
N ASP A 70 -8.67 -6.31 12.07
CA ASP A 70 -9.41 -6.97 13.16
C ASP A 70 -10.67 -7.66 12.62
N GLU A 71 -10.65 -8.99 12.57
CA GLU A 71 -11.76 -9.80 12.05
C GLU A 71 -13.07 -9.65 12.82
N THR A 72 -13.01 -9.16 14.06
CA THR A 72 -14.20 -8.90 14.89
C THR A 72 -14.83 -7.53 14.62
N ASN A 73 -14.13 -6.67 13.87
CA ASN A 73 -14.58 -5.33 13.56
C ASN A 73 -15.49 -5.31 12.32
N LYS A 74 -16.51 -4.45 12.35
CA LYS A 74 -17.40 -4.25 11.21
C LYS A 74 -16.64 -3.82 9.95
N LYS A 75 -15.59 -3.00 10.07
CA LYS A 75 -14.78 -2.57 8.93
C LYS A 75 -14.06 -3.71 8.22
N TYR A 76 -13.60 -4.73 8.93
CA TYR A 76 -13.06 -5.95 8.31
C TYR A 76 -14.12 -6.62 7.43
N SER A 77 -15.36 -6.75 7.91
CA SER A 77 -16.44 -7.33 7.12
C SER A 77 -16.74 -6.52 5.83
N GLU A 78 -16.69 -5.19 5.91
CA GLU A 78 -16.85 -4.30 4.77
C GLU A 78 -15.67 -4.45 3.79
N PHE A 79 -14.44 -4.50 4.30
CA PHE A 79 -13.22 -4.74 3.52
C PHE A 79 -13.27 -6.04 2.73
N VAL A 80 -13.71 -7.15 3.35
CA VAL A 80 -13.88 -8.44 2.68
C VAL A 80 -14.90 -8.35 1.56
N VAL A 81 -16.01 -7.63 1.76
CA VAL A 81 -17.02 -7.42 0.71
C VAL A 81 -16.45 -6.64 -0.47
N TYR A 82 -15.74 -5.54 -0.22
CA TYR A 82 -15.13 -4.74 -1.29
C TYR A 82 -14.02 -5.51 -2.01
N SER A 83 -13.20 -6.28 -1.29
CA SER A 83 -12.17 -7.13 -1.88
C SER A 83 -12.77 -8.18 -2.82
N LYS A 84 -13.88 -8.82 -2.42
CA LYS A 84 -14.62 -9.76 -3.28
C LYS A 84 -15.21 -9.09 -4.52
N LYS A 85 -15.77 -7.88 -4.37
CA LYS A 85 -16.30 -7.11 -5.52
C LYS A 85 -15.19 -6.71 -6.48
N ALA A 86 -14.06 -6.22 -5.95
CA ALA A 86 -12.88 -5.86 -6.73
C ALA A 86 -12.44 -7.05 -7.60
N TYR A 87 -12.27 -8.22 -6.96
CA TYR A 87 -11.95 -9.47 -7.65
C TYR A 87 -12.93 -9.80 -8.79
N GLN A 88 -14.23 -9.78 -8.52
CA GLN A 88 -15.26 -10.12 -9.50
C GLN A 88 -15.28 -9.16 -10.69
N LEU A 89 -14.93 -7.89 -10.49
CA LEU A 89 -14.88 -6.88 -11.55
C LEU A 89 -13.59 -7.01 -12.36
N CYS A 90 -12.49 -7.32 -11.70
CA CYS A 90 -11.16 -7.34 -12.30
C CYS A 90 -10.85 -8.62 -13.08
N THR A 91 -11.48 -9.75 -12.74
CA THR A 91 -11.31 -11.03 -13.46
C THR A 91 -12.34 -11.29 -14.55
N LYS A 92 -13.38 -10.46 -14.67
CA LYS A 92 -14.40 -10.56 -15.74
C LYS A 92 -14.04 -9.77 -17.01
N LYS A 93 -12.86 -9.19 -17.08
CA LYS A 93 -12.35 -8.45 -18.25
C LYS A 93 -11.45 -9.35 -19.09
#